data_AF-A0A438NHC9-F1
#
_entry.id   AF-A0A438NHC9-F1
#
_cell.length_a   1.000
_cell.length_b   1.000
_cell.length_c   1.000
_cell.angle_alpha   90.00
_cell.angle_beta   90.00
_cell.angle_gamma   90.00
#
_symmetry.space_group_name_H-M   'P 1'
#
loop_
_entity.id
_entity.type
_entity.pdbx_description
1 polymer ?
#
loop_
_entity_poly.entity_id
_entity_poly.type
_entity_poly.pdbx_seq_one_letter_code
_entity_poly.pdbx_strand_id
1 'polypeptide(L)'
;MAATILHPFERRVADTQLSKSDVNNLIMDYLITEGYPSAAEKFASEANIQPNANISGIQERVQIRESIHRGDLQVAIELINELNPDPSGRDEKQNTFSPQYDLEKQLAFLLDTDKKLHFSLLRLQLVEIIRQSFTSSDPSLVGEAIEFAQNNLAPYAPLDSQFKNDLERAMALLIVPKESWMHASSSGSTTAASQVQSDFGALAELVDPSLRRKVAKDVNEAILQSQDQRREANIRYLVRARAWAEQLAREKKLDLPENLVLGLDGDEPPSKASHNGHNGDNGDTEMTGNGSATTAAGGDVDLARYTNIP
;
A
#
# COMPACT_ATOMS: atom_id res chain seq x y z
N MET A 1 -38.09 -17.73 -26.09
CA MET A 1 -37.08 -17.58 -25.02
C MET A 1 -35.77 -18.11 -25.57
N ALA A 2 -34.81 -17.23 -25.90
CA ALA A 2 -33.52 -17.68 -26.41
C ALA A 2 -32.69 -18.22 -25.24
N ALA A 3 -32.36 -19.51 -25.25
CA ALA A 3 -31.43 -20.08 -24.30
C ALA A 3 -30.05 -19.44 -24.58
N THR A 4 -29.58 -18.60 -23.67
CA THR A 4 -28.20 -18.10 -23.68
C THR A 4 -27.30 -19.33 -23.63
N ILE A 5 -26.62 -19.63 -24.74
CA ILE A 5 -25.66 -20.73 -24.80
C ILE A 5 -24.50 -20.31 -23.90
N LEU A 6 -24.45 -20.85 -22.67
CA LEU A 6 -23.34 -20.65 -21.75
C LEU A 6 -22.05 -21.11 -22.42
N HIS A 7 -21.02 -20.28 -22.35
CA HIS A 7 -19.73 -20.58 -22.96
C HIS A 7 -19.14 -21.86 -22.33
N PRO A 8 -18.41 -22.73 -23.06
CA PRO A 8 -17.83 -23.96 -22.50
C PRO A 8 -17.01 -23.75 -21.22
N PHE A 9 -16.34 -22.60 -21.14
CA PHE A 9 -15.66 -22.13 -19.93
C PHE A 9 -16.61 -21.94 -18.74
N GLU A 10 -17.70 -21.20 -18.92
CA GLU A 10 -18.67 -20.89 -17.84
C GLU A 10 -19.33 -22.16 -17.30
N ARG A 11 -19.58 -23.13 -18.19
CA ARG A 11 -20.09 -24.45 -17.79
C ARG A 11 -19.11 -25.19 -16.89
N ARG A 12 -17.82 -25.19 -17.25
CA ARG A 12 -16.77 -25.81 -16.43
C ARG A 12 -16.58 -25.10 -15.09
N VAL A 13 -16.74 -23.78 -15.06
CA VAL A 13 -16.72 -23.01 -13.81
C VAL A 13 -17.90 -23.39 -12.92
N ALA A 14 -19.11 -23.48 -13.48
CA ALA A 14 -20.31 -23.89 -12.74
C ALA A 14 -20.22 -25.34 -12.20
N ASP A 15 -19.53 -26.23 -12.92
CA ASP A 15 -19.29 -27.61 -12.49
C ASP A 15 -18.22 -27.72 -11.39
N THR A 16 -17.45 -26.65 -11.13
CA THR A 16 -16.39 -26.64 -10.12
C THR A 16 -16.96 -26.31 -8.75
N GLN A 17 -16.93 -27.26 -7.82
CA GLN A 17 -17.38 -27.05 -6.45
C GLN A 17 -16.26 -26.50 -5.58
N LEU A 18 -16.43 -25.27 -5.08
CA LEU A 18 -15.57 -24.69 -4.06
C LEU A 18 -16.10 -25.09 -2.68
N SER A 19 -15.21 -25.59 -1.82
CA SER A 19 -15.59 -25.85 -0.44
C SER A 19 -15.81 -24.54 0.30
N LYS A 20 -16.91 -24.45 1.07
CA LYS A 20 -17.17 -23.32 1.97
C LYS A 20 -16.02 -23.12 2.96
N SER A 21 -15.38 -24.21 3.40
CA SER A 21 -14.20 -24.12 4.29
C SER A 21 -13.04 -23.36 3.65
N ASP A 22 -12.81 -23.57 2.36
CA ASP A 22 -11.65 -23.02 1.67
C ASP A 22 -11.86 -21.54 1.38
N VAL A 23 -13.08 -21.17 1.00
CA VAL A 23 -13.49 -19.75 0.85
C VAL A 23 -13.40 -19.04 2.19
N ASN A 24 -13.88 -19.66 3.26
CA ASN A 24 -13.79 -19.11 4.61
C ASN A 24 -12.34 -18.90 5.06
N ASN A 25 -11.46 -19.87 4.84
CA ASN A 25 -10.04 -19.75 5.14
C ASN A 25 -9.37 -18.65 4.32
N LEU A 26 -9.74 -18.51 3.04
CA LEU A 26 -9.23 -17.47 2.16
C LEU A 26 -9.66 -16.07 2.60
N ILE A 27 -10.92 -15.90 3.00
CA ILE A 27 -11.43 -14.64 3.56
C ILE A 27 -10.72 -14.33 4.88
N MET A 28 -10.58 -15.31 5.75
CA MET A 28 -9.92 -15.15 7.04
C MET A 28 -8.44 -14.76 6.86
N ASP A 29 -7.73 -15.41 5.95
CA ASP A 29 -6.35 -15.07 5.57
C ASP A 29 -6.23 -13.62 5.08
N TYR A 30 -7.19 -13.14 4.27
CA TYR A 30 -7.24 -11.75 3.83
C TYR A 30 -7.48 -10.78 5.00
N LEU A 31 -8.46 -11.05 5.86
CA LEU A 31 -8.79 -10.18 6.98
C LEU A 31 -7.63 -10.09 7.99
N ILE A 32 -6.86 -11.16 8.18
CA ILE A 32 -5.65 -11.15 9.02
C ILE A 32 -4.52 -10.36 8.37
N THR A 33 -4.22 -10.69 7.12
CA THR A 33 -3.06 -10.15 6.42
C THR A 33 -3.21 -8.66 6.12
N GLU A 34 -4.42 -8.21 5.80
CA GLU A 34 -4.75 -6.80 5.58
C GLU A 34 -5.09 -6.05 6.86
N GLY A 35 -5.12 -6.70 8.02
CA GLY A 35 -5.40 -6.06 9.29
C GLY A 35 -6.81 -5.47 9.42
N TYR A 36 -7.82 -6.33 9.39
CA TYR A 36 -9.21 -6.00 9.69
C TYR A 36 -9.71 -6.79 10.91
N PRO A 37 -9.27 -6.47 12.14
CA PRO A 37 -9.49 -7.30 13.33
C PRO A 37 -10.98 -7.44 13.69
N SER A 38 -11.74 -6.35 13.70
CA SER A 38 -13.18 -6.42 14.02
C SER A 38 -13.99 -7.18 12.98
N ALA A 39 -13.58 -7.13 11.70
CA ALA A 39 -14.22 -7.92 10.65
C ALA A 39 -13.85 -9.40 10.78
N ALA A 40 -12.58 -9.70 11.09
CA ALA A 40 -12.10 -11.05 11.38
C ALA A 40 -12.86 -11.70 12.54
N GLU A 41 -13.05 -10.98 13.66
CA GLU A 41 -13.79 -11.47 14.82
C GLU A 41 -15.25 -11.80 14.50
N LYS A 42 -15.94 -10.86 13.85
CA LYS A 42 -17.34 -11.05 13.45
C LYS A 42 -17.47 -12.22 12.47
N PHE A 43 -16.57 -12.29 11.48
CA PHE A 43 -16.56 -13.36 10.49
C PHE A 43 -16.28 -14.72 11.15
N ALA A 44 -15.32 -14.81 12.08
CA ALA A 44 -15.03 -16.04 12.82
C ALA A 44 -16.24 -16.52 13.63
N SER A 45 -16.95 -15.60 14.30
CA SER A 45 -18.18 -15.92 15.05
C SER A 45 -19.30 -16.39 14.14
N GLU A 46 -19.50 -15.76 12.97
CA GLU A 46 -20.59 -16.09 12.05
C GLU A 46 -20.31 -17.38 11.25
N ALA A 47 -19.07 -17.58 10.84
CA ALA A 47 -18.64 -18.76 10.10
C ALA A 47 -18.33 -19.95 11.01
N ASN A 48 -18.45 -19.79 12.34
CA ASN A 48 -18.14 -20.78 13.37
C ASN A 48 -16.72 -21.36 13.22
N ILE A 49 -15.76 -20.47 12.93
CA ILE A 49 -14.33 -20.77 12.79
C ILE A 49 -13.66 -20.44 14.13
N GLN A 50 -12.68 -21.25 14.55
CA GLN A 50 -11.91 -20.97 15.75
C GLN A 50 -11.14 -19.65 15.59
N PRO A 51 -11.29 -18.68 16.50
CA PRO A 51 -10.54 -17.43 16.44
C PRO A 51 -9.04 -17.74 16.54
N ASN A 52 -8.29 -17.28 15.54
CA ASN A 52 -6.85 -17.50 15.49
C ASN A 52 -6.16 -16.69 16.61
N ALA A 53 -5.18 -17.27 17.32
CA ALA A 53 -4.40 -16.61 18.36
C ALA A 53 -3.65 -15.35 17.87
N ASN A 54 -3.57 -15.14 16.55
CA ASN A 54 -2.91 -14.00 15.92
C ASN A 54 -3.72 -12.68 15.94
N ILE A 55 -4.91 -12.63 16.56
CA ILE A 55 -5.74 -11.41 16.57
C ILE A 55 -5.06 -10.23 17.28
N SER A 56 -4.27 -10.48 18.34
CA SER A 56 -3.46 -9.42 18.98
C SER A 56 -2.48 -8.83 17.97
N GLY A 57 -1.66 -9.68 17.34
CA GLY A 57 -0.69 -9.34 16.29
C GLY A 57 -1.26 -8.45 15.19
N ILE A 58 -2.52 -8.68 14.81
CA ILE A 58 -3.23 -7.87 13.83
C ILE A 58 -3.50 -6.46 14.36
N GLN A 59 -3.98 -6.33 15.58
CA GLN A 59 -4.36 -5.06 16.17
C GLN A 59 -3.16 -4.11 16.28
N GLU A 60 -1.99 -4.62 16.65
CA GLU A 60 -0.78 -3.81 16.70
C GLU A 60 -0.33 -3.38 15.29
N ARG A 61 -0.40 -4.26 14.27
CA ARG A 61 -0.14 -3.90 12.87
C ARG A 61 -1.10 -2.82 12.34
N VAL A 62 -2.36 -2.89 12.75
CA VAL A 62 -3.36 -1.86 12.39
C VAL A 62 -3.03 -0.52 13.03
N GLN A 63 -2.60 -0.52 14.29
CA GLN A 63 -2.18 0.71 14.97
C GLN A 63 -0.98 1.34 14.26
N ILE A 64 0.03 0.55 13.88
CA ILE A 64 1.19 1.02 13.11
C ILE A 64 0.73 1.65 11.79
N ARG A 65 -0.10 0.94 11.01
CA ARG A 65 -0.62 1.47 9.74
C ARG A 65 -1.38 2.78 9.92
N GLU A 66 -2.24 2.86 10.93
CA GLU A 66 -3.03 4.06 11.18
C GLU A 66 -2.15 5.25 11.60
N SER A 67 -1.12 5.01 12.42
CA SER A 67 -0.13 6.03 12.75
C SER A 67 0.62 6.53 11.50
N ILE A 68 1.02 5.63 10.59
CA ILE A 68 1.65 6.03 9.31
C ILE A 68 0.69 6.84 8.43
N HIS A 69 -0.59 6.45 8.36
CA HIS A 69 -1.60 7.20 7.59
C HIS A 69 -1.83 8.61 8.15
N ARG A 70 -1.88 8.74 9.48
CA ARG A 70 -2.03 10.04 10.17
C ARG A 70 -0.81 10.95 10.02
N GLY A 71 0.37 10.37 9.79
CA GLY A 71 1.64 11.10 9.75
C GLY A 71 2.40 11.06 11.09
N ASP A 72 1.91 10.28 12.06
CA ASP A 72 2.54 10.09 13.37
C ASP A 72 3.62 8.99 13.28
N LEU A 73 4.61 9.21 12.42
CA LEU A 73 5.65 8.22 12.11
C LEU A 73 6.53 7.89 13.32
N GLN A 74 6.71 8.84 14.23
CA GLN A 74 7.42 8.62 15.50
C GLN A 74 6.76 7.51 16.33
N VAL A 75 5.43 7.60 16.51
CA VAL A 75 4.64 6.57 17.21
C VAL A 75 4.66 5.26 16.44
N ALA A 76 4.58 5.32 15.10
CA ALA A 76 4.66 4.12 14.27
C ALA A 76 5.99 3.38 14.47
N ILE A 77 7.12 4.10 14.53
CA ILE A 77 8.45 3.55 14.78
C ILE A 77 8.53 2.90 16.16
N GLU A 78 8.03 3.57 17.20
CA GLU A 78 8.01 3.03 18.56
C GLU A 78 7.22 1.70 18.63
N LEU A 79 6.03 1.66 18.03
CA LEU A 79 5.20 0.45 17.96
C LEU A 79 5.86 -0.68 17.16
N ILE A 80 6.57 -0.37 16.08
CA ILE A 80 7.33 -1.37 15.31
C ILE A 80 8.42 -2.01 16.19
N ASN A 81 9.09 -1.20 17.01
CA ASN A 81 10.16 -1.66 17.88
C ASN A 81 9.62 -2.49 19.05
N GLU A 82 8.45 -2.13 19.59
CA GLU A 82 7.76 -2.93 20.61
C GLU A 82 7.34 -4.31 20.09
N LEU A 83 6.93 -4.40 18.81
CA LEU A 83 6.54 -5.65 18.18
C LEU A 83 7.71 -6.60 17.86
N ASN A 84 8.91 -6.05 17.66
CA ASN A 84 10.11 -6.83 17.38
C ASN A 84 11.29 -6.31 18.20
N PRO A 85 11.32 -6.58 19.51
CA PRO A 85 12.41 -6.13 20.37
C PRO A 85 13.71 -6.81 19.96
N ASP A 86 14.79 -6.03 19.85
CA ASP A 86 16.13 -6.53 19.53
C ASP A 86 16.54 -7.65 20.51
N PRO A 87 16.82 -8.88 20.04
CA PRO A 87 17.24 -9.98 20.89
C PRO A 87 18.59 -9.72 21.60
N SER A 88 19.41 -8.80 21.09
CA SER A 88 20.73 -8.48 21.64
C SER A 88 20.69 -7.57 22.88
N GLY A 89 19.53 -6.98 23.21
CA GLY A 89 19.34 -6.16 24.41
C GLY A 89 19.19 -6.93 25.74
N ARG A 90 19.28 -8.27 25.74
CA ARG A 90 19.11 -9.07 26.99
C ARG A 90 20.33 -9.12 27.89
N ASP A 91 21.53 -8.84 27.40
CA ASP A 91 22.77 -9.11 28.15
C ASP A 91 23.48 -7.87 28.74
N GLU A 92 23.07 -6.64 28.43
CA GLU A 92 23.73 -5.43 28.95
C GLU A 92 22.92 -4.71 30.05
N LYS A 93 22.49 -5.45 31.07
CA LYS A 93 22.21 -4.82 32.37
C LYS A 93 23.50 -4.59 33.12
N GLN A 94 24.15 -3.45 32.85
CA GLN A 94 25.00 -2.64 33.75
C GLN A 94 26.11 -1.94 32.97
N ASN A 95 25.83 -0.77 32.40
CA ASN A 95 26.47 0.48 32.82
C ASN A 95 26.06 1.65 31.93
N THR A 96 25.85 2.78 32.59
CA THR A 96 25.90 4.15 32.05
C THR A 96 25.05 4.44 30.82
N PHE A 97 23.85 5.02 30.94
CA PHE A 97 23.32 5.81 29.82
C PHE A 97 22.33 6.91 30.26
N SER A 98 22.54 8.08 29.67
CA SER A 98 21.76 9.32 29.82
C SER A 98 20.33 9.19 29.30
N PRO A 99 19.39 10.11 29.64
CA PRO A 99 17.96 9.96 29.34
C PRO A 99 17.54 10.22 27.88
N GLN A 100 18.49 10.54 27.00
CA GLN A 100 18.19 10.76 25.58
C GLN A 100 18.36 9.42 24.86
N TYR A 101 17.31 8.61 24.87
CA TYR A 101 17.27 7.36 24.12
C TYR A 101 17.36 7.68 22.62
N ASP A 102 18.46 7.26 22.00
CA ASP A 102 18.70 7.35 20.56
C ASP A 102 17.63 6.57 19.80
N LEU A 103 16.73 7.29 19.12
CA LEU A 103 15.81 6.77 18.12
C LEU A 103 16.51 5.88 17.08
N GLU A 104 17.78 6.18 16.77
CA GLU A 104 18.65 5.44 15.88
C GLU A 104 18.89 3.98 16.32
N LYS A 105 19.06 3.73 17.62
CA LYS A 105 19.36 2.38 18.14
C LYS A 105 18.10 1.51 18.26
N GLN A 106 16.94 2.17 18.34
CA GLN A 106 15.63 1.52 18.49
C GLN A 106 15.11 0.96 17.17
N LEU A 107 15.47 1.58 16.03
CA LEU A 107 15.08 1.17 14.68
C LEU A 107 15.69 -0.17 14.19
N ALA A 108 16.68 -0.73 14.88
CA ALA A 108 17.69 -1.60 14.27
C ALA A 108 17.17 -2.95 13.74
N PHE A 109 16.44 -3.77 14.49
CA PHE A 109 16.40 -5.20 14.14
C PHE A 109 15.58 -5.56 12.88
N LEU A 110 14.36 -5.03 12.73
CA LEU A 110 13.51 -5.32 11.57
C LEU A 110 13.91 -4.48 10.34
N LEU A 111 14.40 -3.26 10.57
CA LEU A 111 14.74 -2.30 9.51
C LEU A 111 16.19 -2.42 9.03
N ASP A 112 17.11 -3.03 9.80
CA ASP A 112 18.44 -3.41 9.30
C ASP A 112 18.35 -4.54 8.27
N THR A 113 17.31 -5.37 8.37
CA THR A 113 17.05 -6.45 7.40
C THR A 113 16.66 -5.87 6.03
N ASP A 114 15.98 -4.72 5.99
CA ASP A 114 15.60 -4.02 4.76
C ASP A 114 15.94 -2.51 4.82
N LYS A 115 17.16 -2.19 4.40
CA LYS A 115 17.66 -0.81 4.28
C LYS A 115 16.78 0.07 3.39
N LYS A 116 16.07 -0.49 2.40
CA LYS A 116 15.18 0.29 1.52
C LYS A 116 13.92 0.70 2.25
N LEU A 117 13.35 -0.17 3.08
CA LEU A 117 12.22 0.15 3.92
C LEU A 117 12.58 1.21 4.96
N HIS A 118 13.73 1.04 5.61
CA HIS A 118 14.22 2.02 6.58
C HIS A 118 14.38 3.41 5.97
N PHE A 119 15.06 3.50 4.82
CA PHE A 119 15.19 4.76 4.09
C PHE A 119 13.83 5.34 3.69
N SER A 120 12.87 4.50 3.26
CA SER A 120 11.54 4.97 2.85
C SER A 120 10.74 5.55 4.02
N LEU A 121 10.86 5.00 5.22
CA LEU A 121 10.27 5.53 6.45
C LEU A 121 10.92 6.86 6.86
N LEU A 122 12.25 6.93 6.88
CA LEU A 122 12.98 8.17 7.20
C LEU A 122 12.68 9.27 6.19
N ARG A 123 12.59 8.92 4.90
CA ARG A 123 12.17 9.84 3.85
C ARG A 123 10.75 10.35 4.08
N LEU A 124 9.82 9.47 4.46
CA LEU A 124 8.44 9.88 4.76
C LEU A 124 8.40 10.81 5.99
N GLN A 125 9.20 10.52 7.02
CA GLN A 125 9.35 11.39 8.19
C GLN A 125 9.89 12.77 7.80
N LEU A 126 10.94 12.84 6.96
CA LEU A 126 11.46 14.10 6.47
C LEU A 126 10.38 14.91 5.73
N VAL A 127 9.62 14.27 4.83
CA VAL A 127 8.54 14.93 4.09
C VAL A 127 7.46 15.46 5.05
N GLU A 128 7.18 14.75 6.14
CA GLU A 128 6.19 15.20 7.12
C GLU A 128 6.69 16.38 7.95
N ILE A 129 7.95 16.38 8.39
CA ILE A 129 8.57 17.53 9.09
C ILE A 129 8.56 18.75 8.15
N ILE A 130 8.90 18.56 6.87
CA ILE A 130 8.84 19.63 5.86
C ILE A 130 7.40 20.16 5.75
N ARG A 131 6.40 19.30 5.61
CA ARG A 131 4.98 19.72 5.54
C ARG A 131 4.56 20.51 6.79
N GLN A 132 4.95 20.05 7.97
CA GLN A 132 4.66 20.72 9.23
C GLN A 132 5.33 22.09 9.31
N SER A 133 6.56 22.23 8.81
CA SER A 133 7.29 23.51 8.77
C SER A 133 6.57 24.58 7.94
N PHE A 134 5.86 24.19 6.87
CA PHE A 134 5.10 25.12 6.03
C PHE A 134 3.71 25.46 6.58
N THR A 135 3.11 24.52 7.32
CA THR A 135 1.78 24.69 7.92
C THR A 135 1.85 25.47 9.24
N SER A 136 2.92 25.25 10.00
CA SER A 136 3.20 25.95 11.26
C SER A 136 3.81 27.33 11.03
N SER A 137 3.74 28.19 12.05
CA SER A 137 4.33 29.54 12.02
C SER A 137 5.76 29.58 12.59
N ASP A 138 6.30 28.44 13.01
CA ASP A 138 7.61 28.34 13.65
C ASP A 138 8.72 28.15 12.60
N PRO A 139 9.66 29.10 12.47
CA PRO A 139 10.76 29.01 11.52
C PRO A 139 11.83 27.97 11.92
N SER A 140 11.85 27.50 13.16
CA SER A 140 12.85 26.53 13.64
C SER A 140 12.66 25.12 13.08
N LEU A 141 11.42 24.76 12.67
CA LEU A 141 11.07 23.46 12.10
C LEU A 141 11.78 23.17 10.78
N VAL A 142 12.10 24.20 10.00
CA VAL A 142 12.92 24.03 8.79
C VAL A 142 14.34 23.60 9.15
N GLY A 143 14.89 24.15 10.24
CA GLY A 143 16.18 23.72 10.79
C GLY A 143 16.15 22.28 11.26
N GLU A 144 15.08 21.88 11.96
CA GLU A 144 14.87 20.49 12.40
C GLU A 144 14.81 19.51 11.22
N ALA A 145 14.13 19.87 10.12
CA ALA A 145 14.11 19.04 8.91
C ALA A 145 15.51 18.83 8.31
N ILE A 146 16.34 19.88 8.29
CA ILE A 146 17.71 19.80 7.76
C ILE A 146 18.61 18.98 8.68
N GLU A 147 18.53 19.19 9.99
CA GLU A 147 19.28 18.42 10.98
C GLU A 147 18.89 16.94 10.92
N PHE A 148 17.59 16.65 10.83
CA PHE A 148 17.08 15.30 10.66
C PHE A 148 17.62 14.63 9.39
N ALA A 149 17.61 15.34 8.26
CA ALA A 149 18.16 14.83 7.01
C ALA A 149 19.67 14.57 7.10
N GLN A 150 20.41 15.44 7.76
CA GLN A 150 21.86 15.32 7.93
C GLN A 150 22.23 14.14 8.82
N ASN A 151 21.52 13.93 9.92
CA ASN A 151 21.84 12.86 10.87
C ASN A 151 21.36 11.49 10.36
N ASN A 152 20.13 11.42 9.85
CA ASN A 152 19.47 10.14 9.56
C ASN A 152 19.55 9.70 8.10
N LEU A 153 19.45 10.61 7.12
CA LEU A 153 19.40 10.25 5.69
C LEU A 153 20.75 10.38 4.97
N ALA A 154 21.61 11.32 5.39
CA ALA A 154 22.92 11.51 4.77
C ALA A 154 23.82 10.25 4.78
N PRO A 155 23.81 9.42 5.83
CA PRO A 155 24.57 8.16 5.82
C PRO A 155 24.14 7.17 4.72
N TYR A 156 22.90 7.27 4.23
CA TYR A 156 22.36 6.41 3.16
C TYR A 156 22.73 6.91 1.75
N ALA A 157 23.04 8.19 1.58
CA ALA A 157 23.37 8.79 0.29
C ALA A 157 24.56 8.13 -0.46
N PRO A 158 25.66 7.69 0.20
CA PRO A 158 26.75 6.99 -0.49
C PRO A 158 26.47 5.51 -0.79
N LEU A 159 25.41 4.90 -0.22
CA LEU A 159 25.12 3.47 -0.43
C LEU A 159 24.50 3.18 -1.79
N ASP A 160 23.60 4.05 -2.24
CA ASP A 160 22.87 3.87 -3.50
C ASP A 160 22.60 5.24 -4.15
N SER A 161 22.78 5.29 -5.48
CA SER A 161 22.42 6.46 -6.28
C SER A 161 20.92 6.75 -6.21
N GLN A 162 20.08 5.72 -6.03
CA GLN A 162 18.64 5.91 -5.85
C GLN A 162 18.31 6.67 -4.55
N PHE A 163 18.96 6.33 -3.43
CA PHE A 163 18.76 7.05 -2.15
C PHE A 163 19.18 8.50 -2.25
N LYS A 164 20.29 8.79 -2.96
CA LYS A 164 20.70 10.16 -3.24
C LYS A 164 19.63 10.92 -4.04
N ASN A 165 19.14 10.36 -5.14
CA ASN A 165 18.10 11.00 -5.96
C ASN A 165 16.82 11.24 -5.15
N ASP A 166 16.42 10.28 -4.32
CA ASP A 166 15.24 10.38 -3.48
C ASP A 166 15.38 11.41 -2.36
N LEU A 167 16.58 11.55 -1.79
CA LEU A 167 16.93 12.60 -0.84
C LEU A 167 16.94 13.98 -1.51
N GLU A 168 17.54 14.11 -2.69
CA GLU A 168 17.54 15.37 -3.46
C GLU A 168 16.12 15.84 -3.77
N ARG A 169 15.23 14.91 -4.16
CA ARG A 169 13.81 15.20 -4.38
C ARG A 169 13.09 15.61 -3.10
N ALA A 170 13.36 14.93 -1.98
CA ALA A 170 12.78 15.30 -0.68
C ALA A 170 13.29 16.68 -0.21
N MET A 171 14.56 17.01 -0.43
CA MET A 171 15.12 18.32 -0.08
C MET A 171 14.64 19.43 -1.02
N ALA A 172 14.36 19.12 -2.30
CA ALA A 172 13.79 20.08 -3.24
C ALA A 172 12.41 20.60 -2.80
N LEU A 173 11.67 19.83 -1.99
CA LEU A 173 10.40 20.25 -1.40
C LEU A 173 10.52 21.49 -0.51
N LEU A 174 11.70 21.77 0.06
CA LEU A 174 11.97 22.97 0.87
C LEU A 174 11.98 24.25 0.04
N ILE A 175 12.23 24.16 -1.27
CA ILE A 175 12.31 25.31 -2.17
C ILE A 175 10.92 25.68 -2.72
N VAL A 176 9.95 24.76 -2.58
CA VAL A 176 8.59 24.96 -3.09
C VAL A 176 7.90 26.12 -2.34
N PRO A 177 7.21 27.04 -3.05
CA PRO A 177 6.52 28.15 -2.41
C PRO A 177 5.48 27.70 -1.38
N LYS A 178 5.37 28.44 -0.28
CA LYS A 178 4.40 28.16 0.79
C LYS A 178 2.94 28.13 0.29
N GLU A 179 2.63 28.89 -0.76
CA GLU A 179 1.31 28.91 -1.40
C GLU A 179 0.91 27.52 -1.91
N SER A 180 1.83 26.79 -2.55
CA SER A 180 1.60 25.43 -3.06
C SER A 180 1.28 24.44 -1.93
N TRP A 181 1.92 24.58 -0.77
CA TRP A 181 1.62 23.76 0.42
C TRP A 181 0.25 24.09 1.04
N MET A 182 -0.16 25.35 0.99
CA MET A 182 -1.51 25.77 1.41
C MET A 182 -2.59 25.22 0.47
N HIS A 183 -2.35 25.24 -0.84
CA HIS A 183 -3.26 24.64 -1.82
C HIS A 183 -3.37 23.12 -1.62
N ALA A 184 -2.26 22.43 -1.39
CA ALA A 184 -2.24 20.98 -1.13
C ALA A 184 -3.00 20.57 0.14
N SER A 185 -3.01 21.40 1.19
CA SER A 185 -3.74 21.11 2.45
C SER A 185 -5.21 21.49 2.42
N SER A 186 -5.61 22.45 1.58
CA SER A 186 -7.01 22.86 1.37
C SER A 186 -7.81 21.95 0.40
N SER A 187 -7.16 20.90 -0.11
CA SER A 187 -7.62 20.01 -1.18
C SER A 187 -8.75 19.06 -0.75
N GLY A 188 -9.97 19.58 -0.59
CA GLY A 188 -11.19 18.79 -0.40
C GLY A 188 -12.00 18.52 -1.68
N SER A 189 -11.58 19.00 -2.86
CA SER A 189 -12.33 18.88 -4.13
C SER A 189 -11.55 18.16 -5.24
N THR A 190 -12.28 17.57 -6.19
CA THR A 190 -11.76 16.77 -7.31
C THR A 190 -10.88 17.55 -8.30
N THR A 191 -10.93 18.88 -8.30
CA THR A 191 -10.06 19.76 -9.11
C THR A 191 -8.65 19.91 -8.53
N ALA A 192 -8.43 19.50 -7.29
CA ALA A 192 -7.18 19.75 -6.58
C ALA A 192 -6.06 18.75 -6.93
N ALA A 193 -6.37 17.52 -7.35
CA ALA A 193 -5.34 16.54 -7.73
C ALA A 193 -4.53 17.00 -8.96
N SER A 194 -5.21 17.60 -9.96
CA SER A 194 -4.55 18.17 -11.14
C SER A 194 -3.73 19.41 -10.80
N GLN A 195 -4.13 20.17 -9.79
CA GLN A 195 -3.44 21.38 -9.35
C GLN A 195 -2.23 21.08 -8.45
N VAL A 196 -2.32 20.09 -7.56
CA VAL A 196 -1.16 19.56 -6.82
C VAL A 196 -0.12 18.99 -7.81
N GLN A 197 -0.57 18.36 -8.89
CA GLN A 197 0.32 17.87 -9.95
C GLN A 197 0.99 19.01 -10.74
N SER A 198 0.34 20.16 -10.93
CA SER A 198 0.98 21.33 -11.56
C SER A 198 1.96 22.03 -10.64
N ASP A 199 1.62 22.14 -9.35
CA ASP A 199 2.37 22.94 -8.38
C ASP A 199 3.64 22.21 -7.91
N PHE A 200 3.57 20.89 -7.75
CA PHE A 200 4.68 20.06 -7.28
C PHE A 200 5.35 19.27 -8.41
N GLY A 201 4.73 19.13 -9.59
CA GLY A 201 5.30 18.42 -10.73
C GLY A 201 5.74 16.99 -10.36
N ALA A 202 7.00 16.66 -10.62
CA ALA A 202 7.57 15.36 -10.25
C ALA A 202 7.62 15.09 -8.73
N LEU A 203 7.40 16.11 -7.88
CA LEU A 203 7.38 15.97 -6.42
C LEU A 203 5.97 15.71 -5.87
N ALA A 204 4.92 15.75 -6.71
CA ALA A 204 3.54 15.54 -6.26
C ALA A 204 3.34 14.18 -5.58
N GLU A 205 4.02 13.13 -6.07
CA GLU A 205 4.02 11.79 -5.47
C GLU A 205 4.47 11.82 -3.99
N LEU A 206 5.39 12.71 -3.62
CA LEU A 206 5.90 12.81 -2.26
C LEU A 206 4.90 13.43 -1.29
N VAL A 207 4.06 14.33 -1.81
CA VAL A 207 3.07 15.08 -1.01
C VAL A 207 1.71 14.36 -1.01
N ASP A 208 1.48 13.41 -1.90
CA ASP A 208 0.22 12.69 -1.97
C ASP A 208 0.08 11.65 -0.83
N PRO A 209 -1.12 11.47 -0.24
CA PRO A 209 -1.37 10.43 0.77
C PRO A 209 -1.10 8.99 0.28
N SER A 210 -0.95 8.76 -1.03
CA SER A 210 -0.55 7.46 -1.59
C SER A 210 0.83 7.02 -1.14
N LEU A 211 1.77 7.94 -0.90
CA LEU A 211 3.08 7.59 -0.37
C LEU A 211 2.95 6.98 1.04
N ARG A 212 2.13 7.60 1.92
CA ARG A 212 1.84 7.05 3.25
C ARG A 212 1.22 5.65 3.16
N ARG A 213 0.25 5.46 2.25
CA ARG A 213 -0.39 4.15 2.00
C ARG A 213 0.62 3.11 1.52
N LYS A 214 1.55 3.48 0.63
CA LYS A 214 2.59 2.59 0.11
C LYS A 214 3.57 2.18 1.21
N VAL A 215 4.12 3.15 1.95
CA VAL A 215 5.04 2.87 3.07
C VAL A 215 4.35 2.03 4.14
N ALA A 216 3.10 2.32 4.48
CA ALA A 216 2.36 1.51 5.45
C ALA A 216 2.14 0.05 4.96
N LYS A 217 1.93 -0.15 3.66
CA LYS A 217 1.88 -1.49 3.06
C LYS A 217 3.23 -2.19 3.17
N ASP A 218 4.31 -1.52 2.79
CA ASP A 218 5.66 -2.09 2.82
C ASP A 218 6.09 -2.47 4.25
N VAL A 219 5.73 -1.63 5.24
CA VAL A 219 5.92 -1.92 6.67
C VAL A 219 5.11 -3.15 7.10
N ASN A 220 3.83 -3.23 6.72
CA ASN A 220 2.99 -4.37 7.05
C ASN A 220 3.57 -5.69 6.48
N GLU A 221 4.04 -5.66 5.22
CA GLU A 221 4.69 -6.81 4.58
C GLU A 221 5.97 -7.23 5.29
N ALA A 222 6.78 -6.26 5.75
CA ALA A 222 8.01 -6.54 6.48
C ALA A 222 7.76 -7.12 7.87
N ILE A 223 6.74 -6.62 8.59
CA ILE A 223 6.31 -7.19 9.89
C ILE A 223 5.79 -8.61 9.69
N LEU A 224 5.01 -8.87 8.64
CA LEU A 224 4.55 -10.21 8.31
C LEU A 224 5.73 -11.15 8.05
N GLN A 225 6.72 -10.69 7.29
CA GLN A 225 7.91 -11.48 6.98
C GLN A 225 8.74 -11.79 8.24
N SER A 226 8.90 -10.85 9.17
CA SER A 226 9.66 -11.10 10.40
C SER A 226 8.96 -12.09 11.33
N GLN A 227 7.64 -12.20 11.24
CA GLN A 227 6.82 -13.16 11.98
C GLN A 227 6.66 -14.52 11.27
N ASP A 228 7.49 -14.79 10.25
CA ASP A 228 7.39 -15.97 9.37
C ASP A 228 6.00 -16.16 8.73
N GLN A 229 5.24 -15.07 8.58
CA GLN A 229 3.95 -15.03 7.91
C GLN A 229 4.12 -14.64 6.43
N ARG A 230 3.12 -14.96 5.60
CA ARG A 230 3.12 -14.56 4.18
C ARG A 230 3.01 -13.04 4.09
N ARG A 231 3.79 -12.45 3.17
CA ARG A 231 3.78 -10.99 2.91
C ARG A 231 2.41 -10.48 2.42
N GLU A 232 1.67 -11.30 1.69
CA GLU A 232 0.37 -10.94 1.15
C GLU A 232 -0.66 -12.06 1.31
N ALA A 233 -1.93 -11.66 1.33
CA ALA A 233 -3.04 -12.60 1.39
C ALA A 233 -3.13 -13.42 0.10
N ASN A 234 -3.49 -14.70 0.22
CA ASN A 234 -3.60 -15.62 -0.92
C ASN A 234 -4.60 -15.13 -1.97
N ILE A 235 -5.63 -14.37 -1.57
CA ILE A 235 -6.59 -13.82 -2.52
C ILE A 235 -5.93 -12.85 -3.51
N ARG A 236 -4.91 -12.07 -3.08
CA ARG A 236 -4.15 -11.19 -3.98
C ARG A 236 -3.37 -11.99 -5.00
N TYR A 237 -2.73 -13.07 -4.55
CA TYR A 237 -2.04 -14.01 -5.43
C TYR A 237 -3.00 -14.63 -6.45
N LEU A 238 -4.18 -15.09 -6.01
CA LEU A 238 -5.19 -15.70 -6.89
C LEU A 238 -5.73 -14.72 -7.94
N VAL A 239 -5.94 -13.45 -7.57
CA VAL A 239 -6.36 -12.41 -8.53
C VAL A 239 -5.27 -12.17 -9.58
N ARG A 240 -4.00 -12.09 -9.16
CA ARG A 240 -2.88 -11.95 -10.11
C ARG A 240 -2.72 -13.18 -11.00
N ALA A 241 -2.85 -14.37 -10.44
CA ALA A 241 -2.79 -15.63 -11.17
C ALA A 241 -3.93 -15.74 -12.19
N ARG A 242 -5.15 -15.29 -11.84
CA ARG A 242 -6.29 -15.18 -12.76
C ARG A 242 -5.96 -14.23 -13.91
N ALA A 243 -5.55 -13.00 -13.62
CA ALA A 243 -5.22 -12.01 -14.64
C ALA A 243 -4.12 -12.51 -15.60
N TRP A 244 -3.07 -13.14 -15.06
CA TRP A 244 -2.02 -13.77 -15.84
C TRP A 244 -2.54 -14.92 -16.71
N ALA A 245 -3.34 -15.83 -16.15
CA ALA A 245 -3.89 -16.98 -16.87
C ALA A 245 -4.82 -16.53 -18.02
N GLU A 246 -5.61 -15.49 -17.79
CA GLU A 246 -6.47 -14.90 -18.82
C GLU A 246 -5.67 -14.27 -19.95
N GLN A 247 -4.63 -13.50 -19.62
CA GLN A 247 -3.76 -12.90 -20.63
C GLN A 247 -3.08 -13.99 -21.46
N LEU A 248 -2.48 -14.99 -20.81
CA LEU A 248 -1.80 -16.10 -21.48
C LEU A 248 -2.75 -16.90 -22.39
N ALA A 249 -3.99 -17.09 -21.95
CA ALA A 249 -4.99 -17.80 -22.73
C ALA A 249 -5.48 -16.98 -23.94
N ARG A 250 -5.63 -15.65 -23.81
CA ARG A 250 -5.89 -14.75 -24.95
C ARG A 250 -4.72 -14.76 -25.95
N GLU A 251 -3.48 -14.75 -25.47
CA GLU A 251 -2.27 -14.85 -26.32
C GLU A 251 -2.23 -16.18 -27.10
N LYS A 252 -2.59 -17.29 -26.44
CA LYS A 252 -2.68 -18.62 -27.06
C LYS A 252 -3.95 -18.83 -27.90
N LYS A 253 -4.81 -17.81 -28.03
CA LYS A 253 -6.09 -17.87 -28.76
C LYS A 253 -6.99 -19.01 -28.28
N LEU A 254 -6.94 -19.30 -26.98
CA LEU A 254 -7.88 -20.22 -26.36
C LEU A 254 -9.26 -19.58 -26.31
N ASP A 255 -10.30 -20.39 -26.53
CA ASP A 255 -11.69 -19.94 -26.52
C ASP A 255 -12.07 -19.51 -25.09
N LEU A 256 -12.18 -18.20 -24.89
CA LEU A 256 -12.52 -17.55 -23.63
C LEU A 256 -13.60 -16.50 -23.90
N PRO A 257 -14.54 -16.29 -22.96
CA PRO A 257 -15.48 -15.18 -23.04
C PRO A 257 -14.74 -13.85 -23.17
N GLU A 258 -15.28 -12.93 -23.98
CA GLU A 258 -14.70 -11.58 -24.16
C GLU A 258 -14.57 -10.84 -22.82
N ASN A 259 -15.57 -10.99 -21.94
CA ASN A 259 -15.57 -10.45 -20.59
C ASN A 259 -15.68 -11.57 -19.54
N LEU A 260 -14.66 -11.69 -18.70
CA LEU A 260 -14.66 -12.51 -17.50
C LEU A 260 -14.97 -11.61 -16.31
N VAL A 261 -16.26 -11.45 -16.02
CA VAL A 261 -16.73 -10.63 -14.91
C VAL A 261 -16.23 -11.22 -13.59
N LEU A 262 -15.63 -10.39 -12.72
CA LEU A 262 -15.14 -10.80 -11.39
C LEU A 262 -16.29 -10.98 -10.38
N GLY A 263 -17.50 -10.55 -10.74
CA GLY A 263 -18.69 -10.59 -9.88
C GLY A 263 -18.64 -9.59 -8.73
N LEU A 264 -17.76 -8.58 -8.82
CA LEU A 264 -17.63 -7.52 -7.82
C LEU A 264 -18.51 -6.29 -8.15
N ASP A 265 -18.87 -6.16 -9.43
CA ASP A 265 -19.87 -5.20 -9.89
C ASP A 265 -21.23 -5.86 -9.65
N GLY A 266 -21.87 -5.52 -8.53
CA GLY A 266 -23.08 -6.20 -8.08
C GLY A 266 -24.15 -6.28 -9.17
N ASP A 267 -24.68 -7.48 -9.41
CA ASP A 267 -25.88 -7.85 -10.19
C ASP A 267 -26.33 -6.96 -11.37
N GLU A 268 -25.41 -6.26 -12.05
CA GLU A 268 -25.73 -5.66 -13.34
C GLU A 268 -25.69 -6.77 -14.39
N PRO A 269 -26.83 -7.04 -15.07
CA PRO A 269 -26.86 -8.06 -16.11
C PRO A 269 -25.87 -7.69 -17.22
N PRO A 270 -25.24 -8.68 -17.88
CA PRO A 270 -24.29 -8.44 -18.94
C PRO A 270 -24.95 -7.56 -20.01
N SER A 271 -24.52 -6.30 -20.08
CA SER A 271 -25.03 -5.34 -21.05
C SER A 271 -24.70 -5.88 -22.43
N LYS A 272 -25.75 -6.24 -23.18
CA LYS A 272 -25.63 -6.60 -24.58
C LYS A 272 -24.91 -5.48 -25.30
N ALA A 273 -23.85 -5.84 -26.02
CA ALA A 273 -23.16 -4.99 -26.98
C ALA A 273 -24.17 -4.11 -27.75
N SER A 274 -24.04 -2.79 -27.63
CA SER A 274 -24.76 -1.85 -28.48
C SER A 274 -23.75 -1.02 -29.27
N HIS A 275 -23.48 -1.51 -30.47
CA HIS A 275 -22.88 -0.70 -31.52
C HIS A 275 -23.91 0.34 -32.00
N ASN A 276 -23.56 1.60 -31.79
CA ASN A 276 -23.84 2.78 -32.64
C ASN A 276 -25.29 3.32 -32.76
N GLY A 277 -25.46 4.60 -32.40
CA GLY A 277 -26.67 5.38 -32.71
C GLY A 277 -26.76 6.74 -32.01
N HIS A 278 -26.12 7.73 -32.60
CA HIS A 278 -26.26 9.18 -32.35
C HIS A 278 -27.74 9.63 -32.26
N ASN A 279 -28.17 10.26 -31.16
CA ASN A 279 -28.80 11.60 -31.13
C ASN A 279 -29.13 12.01 -29.69
N GLY A 280 -29.00 13.30 -29.40
CA GLY A 280 -29.02 13.84 -28.04
C GLY A 280 -30.39 14.15 -27.43
N ASP A 281 -30.26 14.77 -26.25
CA ASP A 281 -31.16 15.71 -25.57
C ASP A 281 -31.49 15.30 -24.12
N ASN A 282 -30.92 16.12 -23.22
CA ASN A 282 -31.32 16.52 -21.86
C ASN A 282 -31.71 15.49 -20.78
N GLY A 283 -31.01 15.57 -19.64
CA GLY A 283 -31.53 15.13 -18.34
C GLY A 283 -30.46 14.79 -17.31
N ASP A 284 -29.93 15.81 -16.64
CA ASP A 284 -29.27 15.85 -15.33
C ASP A 284 -29.04 14.53 -14.56
N THR A 285 -27.77 14.20 -14.31
CA THR A 285 -27.17 13.99 -12.95
C THR A 285 -25.70 13.56 -13.08
N GLU A 286 -24.77 14.52 -12.94
CA GLU A 286 -23.33 14.28 -12.87
C GLU A 286 -22.89 13.86 -11.46
N MET A 287 -22.29 12.67 -11.35
CA MET A 287 -21.36 12.31 -10.27
C MET A 287 -20.22 11.48 -10.89
N THR A 288 -19.19 12.16 -11.42
CA THR A 288 -17.97 11.51 -11.94
C THR A 288 -16.77 11.85 -11.07
N GLY A 289 -16.34 10.89 -10.25
CA GLY A 289 -15.01 10.85 -9.65
C GLY A 289 -14.07 10.08 -10.57
N ASN A 290 -13.19 10.81 -11.25
CA ASN A 290 -12.29 10.31 -12.28
C ASN A 290 -11.03 9.69 -11.64
N GLY A 291 -10.87 8.37 -11.77
CA GLY A 291 -9.63 7.64 -11.53
C GLY A 291 -8.86 7.49 -12.85
N SER A 292 -7.92 8.39 -13.11
CA SER A 292 -7.07 8.36 -14.29
C SER A 292 -5.90 7.41 -14.06
N ALA A 293 -5.96 6.18 -14.58
CA ALA A 293 -4.82 5.28 -14.67
C ALA A 293 -4.03 5.59 -15.94
N THR A 294 -2.92 6.30 -15.77
CA THR A 294 -1.89 6.43 -16.81
C THR A 294 -1.18 5.09 -16.99
N THR A 295 -1.24 4.55 -18.19
CA THR A 295 -0.42 3.45 -18.69
C THR A 295 1.04 3.91 -18.80
N ALA A 296 1.88 3.50 -17.85
CA ALA A 296 3.33 3.57 -17.99
C ALA A 296 3.86 2.14 -18.17
N ALA A 297 4.36 1.88 -19.38
CA ALA A 297 5.03 0.66 -19.77
C ALA A 297 6.33 0.46 -18.95
N GLY A 298 6.51 -0.74 -18.41
CA GLY A 298 7.71 -1.11 -17.66
C GLY A 298 7.59 -2.46 -16.98
N GLY A 299 7.14 -3.49 -17.70
CA GLY A 299 7.02 -4.85 -17.18
C GLY A 299 7.76 -5.82 -18.08
N ASP A 300 9.05 -6.05 -17.84
CA ASP A 300 9.77 -7.16 -18.48
C ASP A 300 10.98 -7.70 -17.69
N VAL A 301 10.92 -7.73 -16.35
CA VAL A 301 12.05 -8.27 -15.55
C VAL A 301 11.64 -9.33 -14.52
N ASP A 302 10.40 -9.36 -14.05
CA ASP A 302 10.00 -10.31 -12.98
C ASP A 302 9.42 -11.65 -13.45
N LEU A 303 9.24 -11.85 -14.76
CA LEU A 303 8.68 -13.11 -15.30
C LEU A 303 9.71 -14.26 -15.39
N ALA A 304 11.01 -13.96 -15.30
CA ALA A 304 12.08 -14.94 -15.49
C ALA A 304 12.45 -15.77 -14.24
N ARG A 305 11.86 -15.48 -13.07
CA ARG A 305 12.25 -16.15 -11.81
C ARG A 305 11.51 -17.45 -11.52
N TYR A 306 10.46 -17.77 -12.29
CA TYR A 306 9.60 -18.94 -12.03
C TYR A 306 9.71 -20.06 -13.07
N THR A 307 10.63 -19.99 -14.03
CA THR A 307 10.73 -20.99 -15.11
C THR A 307 11.80 -22.07 -14.90
N ASN A 308 12.38 -22.21 -13.70
CA ASN A 308 13.32 -23.30 -13.43
C ASN A 308 13.06 -23.96 -12.09
N ILE A 309 12.24 -25.01 -12.10
CA ILE A 309 12.36 -26.14 -11.18
C ILE A 309 12.32 -27.41 -12.07
N PRO A 310 13.30 -28.33 -11.96
CA PRO A 310 13.39 -29.55 -12.77
C PRO A 310 12.26 -30.56 -12.50
#